data_AF-A0A7S1KJR2-F1
#
_entry.id   AF-A0A7S1KJR2-F1
#
_cell.length_a   1.000
_cell.length_b   1.000
_cell.length_c   1.000
_cell.angle_alpha   90.00
_cell.angle_beta   90.00
_cell.angle_gamma   90.00
#
_symmetry.space_group_name_H-M   'P 1'
#
loop_
_entity.id
_entity.type
_entity.pdbx_description
1 polymer ?
#
loop_
_entity_poly.entity_id
_entity_poly.type
_entity_poly.pdbx_seq_one_letter_code
_entity_poly.pdbx_strand_id
1 'polypeptide(L)'
;MEWMLVTGLLAALWVGVDVVLLGSPYLFQIMYSQFLSVVGFILTYNLIPPFAEKLKARGLFGKDLNKPGKDVPVPEALGIIPGTVFLVCVILSQFMFSSDAVKLLEYNAGLLSICFMILLGFVDDVIDLAWRYKLMLPTFASLPLLIAYRGSTSILIPKWIASLMSIPHLINLGYFYHLYMGLLAIFCTNSINILAGVNGLEVGQSVVITVATILHNLLELFWSVEDGTADDNPFASMHLFSLLISFPFLACSLGLLCHNWYPSRVFVGDTFTYFAGMFFAVAGILGHFNKTLLLLFIPQLLNTILSLPQLLGVIPCPRHRIPRCNPNTGLLEPTPNLTLLNFTLRLFGPMTEKRLVQILLLFQVLCCAGGLVIRHYSSLMFFFV
;
A
#
# COMPACT_ATOMS: atom_id res chain seq x y z
N MET A 1 -0.46 -20.27 7.83
CA MET A 1 0.36 -20.28 6.60
C MET A 1 1.73 -20.77 7.01
N GLU A 2 2.18 -21.93 6.53
CA GLU A 2 3.53 -22.39 6.82
C GLU A 2 4.51 -21.41 6.19
N TRP A 3 5.32 -20.72 7.00
CA TRP A 3 6.21 -19.66 6.52
C TRP A 3 7.19 -20.17 5.45
N MET A 4 7.56 -21.46 5.51
CA MET A 4 8.39 -22.15 4.51
C MET A 4 7.75 -22.14 3.11
N LEU A 5 6.42 -22.28 3.02
CA LEU A 5 5.69 -22.21 1.77
C LEU A 5 5.77 -20.80 1.18
N VAL A 6 5.64 -19.77 2.02
CA VAL A 6 5.70 -18.37 1.59
C VAL A 6 7.10 -18.01 1.09
N THR A 7 8.14 -18.43 1.81
CA THR A 7 9.52 -18.24 1.36
C THR A 7 9.80 -18.97 0.05
N GLY A 8 9.28 -20.20 -0.12
CA GLY A 8 9.41 -20.96 -1.36
C GLY A 8 8.71 -20.27 -2.53
N LEU A 9 7.51 -19.74 -2.32
CA LEU A 9 6.76 -18.99 -3.34
C LEU A 9 7.44 -17.66 -3.70
N LEU A 10 7.97 -16.93 -2.73
CA LEU A 10 8.75 -15.72 -2.98
C LEU A 10 10.00 -16.03 -3.80
N ALA A 11 10.76 -17.05 -3.42
CA ALA A 11 11.95 -17.47 -4.17
C ALA A 11 11.59 -17.88 -5.61
N ALA A 12 10.53 -18.66 -5.80
CA ALA A 12 10.09 -19.07 -7.14
C ALA A 12 9.64 -17.86 -7.99
N LEU A 13 8.90 -16.92 -7.40
CA LEU A 13 8.48 -15.70 -8.07
C LEU A 13 9.68 -14.86 -8.52
N TRP A 14 10.68 -14.70 -7.65
CA TRP A 14 11.89 -13.93 -7.92
C TRP A 14 12.76 -14.57 -9.01
N VAL A 15 12.94 -15.88 -8.98
CA VAL A 15 13.60 -16.60 -10.08
C VAL A 15 12.87 -16.36 -11.40
N GLY A 16 11.53 -16.35 -11.40
CA GLY A 16 10.75 -16.00 -12.59
C GLY A 16 11.04 -14.59 -13.09
N VAL A 17 11.15 -13.61 -12.18
CA VAL A 17 11.52 -12.23 -12.52
C VAL A 17 12.92 -12.16 -13.13
N ASP A 18 13.89 -12.83 -12.52
CA ASP A 18 15.28 -12.80 -12.95
C ASP A 18 15.46 -13.42 -14.34
N VAL A 19 14.69 -14.47 -14.65
CA VAL A 19 14.67 -15.09 -15.98
C VAL A 19 14.11 -14.13 -17.03
N VAL A 20 13.03 -13.40 -16.71
CA VAL A 20 12.41 -12.42 -17.63
C VAL A 20 13.36 -11.25 -17.93
N LEU A 21 14.18 -10.86 -16.95
CA LEU A 21 15.10 -9.72 -17.06
C LEU A 21 16.57 -10.16 -17.25
N LEU A 22 16.78 -11.39 -17.71
CA LEU A 22 18.11 -11.94 -17.95
C LEU A 22 18.85 -11.09 -19.00
N GLY A 23 20.06 -10.65 -18.67
CA GLY A 23 20.85 -9.78 -19.55
C GLY A 23 20.48 -8.29 -19.47
N SER A 24 19.50 -7.92 -18.66
CA SER A 24 19.22 -6.50 -18.38
C SER A 24 20.30 -5.85 -17.51
N PRO A 25 20.55 -4.54 -17.65
CA PRO A 25 21.49 -3.80 -16.80
C PRO A 25 21.03 -3.69 -15.33
N TYR A 26 19.79 -4.11 -15.04
CA TYR A 26 19.15 -3.98 -13.72
C TYR A 26 19.16 -5.26 -12.89
N LEU A 27 19.55 -6.39 -13.50
CA LEU A 27 19.40 -7.71 -12.90
C LEU A 27 20.09 -7.80 -11.54
N PHE A 28 21.30 -7.24 -11.42
CA PHE A 28 22.07 -7.29 -10.18
C PHE A 28 21.39 -6.50 -9.04
N GLN A 29 20.86 -5.31 -9.32
CA GLN A 29 20.12 -4.50 -8.35
C GLN A 29 18.84 -5.22 -7.89
N ILE A 30 18.14 -5.86 -8.84
CA ILE A 30 16.90 -6.62 -8.57
C ILE A 30 17.20 -7.82 -7.67
N MET A 31 18.17 -8.65 -8.04
CA MET A 31 18.58 -9.82 -7.24
C MET A 31 19.03 -9.43 -5.83
N TYR A 32 19.78 -8.32 -5.69
CA TYR A 32 20.21 -7.83 -4.39
C TYR A 32 19.03 -7.39 -3.51
N SER A 33 18.05 -6.65 -4.08
CA SER A 33 16.85 -6.26 -3.35
C SER A 33 15.97 -7.47 -2.97
N GLN A 34 15.82 -8.44 -3.88
CA GLN A 34 15.13 -9.70 -3.60
C GLN A 34 15.79 -10.46 -2.45
N PHE A 35 17.12 -10.61 -2.45
CA PHE A 35 17.86 -11.22 -1.35
C PHE A 35 17.55 -10.54 -0.01
N LEU A 36 17.68 -9.21 0.05
CA LEU A 36 17.35 -8.44 1.25
C LEU A 36 15.88 -8.60 1.64
N SER A 37 14.98 -8.78 0.69
CA SER A 37 13.56 -9.01 0.93
C SER A 37 13.31 -10.37 1.60
N VAL A 38 14.04 -11.43 1.24
CA VAL A 38 13.88 -12.75 1.91
C VAL A 38 14.35 -12.64 3.36
N VAL A 39 15.47 -11.95 3.57
CA VAL A 39 15.95 -11.63 4.92
C VAL A 39 14.90 -10.81 5.68
N GLY A 40 14.30 -9.81 5.04
CA GLY A 40 13.24 -8.98 5.60
C GLY A 40 11.99 -9.76 6.02
N PHE A 41 11.53 -10.72 5.20
CA PHE A 41 10.44 -11.63 5.56
C PHE A 41 10.80 -12.46 6.80
N ILE A 42 11.98 -13.11 6.79
CA ILE A 42 12.43 -13.97 7.89
C ILE A 42 12.55 -13.18 9.19
N LEU A 43 13.16 -11.98 9.15
CA LEU A 43 13.29 -11.11 10.30
C LEU A 43 11.92 -10.68 10.82
N THR A 44 11.03 -10.20 9.94
CA THR A 44 9.69 -9.77 10.34
C THR A 44 8.91 -10.92 10.99
N TYR A 45 8.90 -12.09 10.36
CA TYR A 45 8.19 -13.27 10.86
C TYR A 45 8.65 -13.67 12.27
N ASN A 46 9.97 -13.67 12.51
CA ASN A 46 10.55 -14.11 13.78
C ASN A 46 10.56 -13.02 14.87
N LEU A 47 10.61 -11.74 14.50
CA LEU A 47 10.61 -10.63 15.47
C LEU A 47 9.21 -10.31 15.98
N ILE A 48 8.14 -10.57 15.22
CA ILE A 48 6.77 -10.26 15.65
C ILE A 48 6.41 -10.92 16.99
N PRO A 49 6.54 -12.25 17.19
CA PRO A 49 6.11 -12.89 18.44
C PRO A 49 6.74 -12.31 19.73
N PRO A 50 8.08 -12.16 19.84
CA PRO A 50 8.67 -11.59 21.06
C PRO A 50 8.34 -10.11 21.26
N PHE A 51 8.14 -9.33 20.20
CA PHE A 51 7.72 -7.93 20.32
C PHE A 51 6.25 -7.79 20.66
N ALA A 52 5.39 -8.68 20.16
CA ALA A 52 3.98 -8.71 20.47
C ALA A 52 3.73 -8.88 21.98
N GLU A 53 4.47 -9.80 22.63
CA GLU A 53 4.41 -9.95 24.09
C GLU A 53 4.90 -8.70 24.83
N LYS A 54 5.97 -8.05 24.35
CA LYS A 54 6.48 -6.80 24.95
C LYS A 54 5.50 -5.64 24.84
N LEU A 55 4.91 -5.43 23.66
CA LEU A 55 3.94 -4.35 23.42
C LEU A 55 2.67 -4.58 24.24
N LYS A 56 2.17 -5.82 24.27
CA LYS A 56 1.06 -6.20 25.12
C LYS A 56 1.35 -5.97 26.61
N ALA A 57 2.54 -6.33 27.09
CA ALA A 57 2.97 -6.06 28.47
C ALA A 57 3.05 -4.56 28.81
N ARG A 58 3.16 -3.69 27.80
CA ARG A 58 3.12 -2.22 27.93
C ARG A 58 1.72 -1.63 27.74
N GLY A 59 0.69 -2.45 27.59
CA GLY A 59 -0.68 -2.01 27.43
C GLY A 59 -1.11 -1.73 25.98
N LEU A 60 -0.24 -1.99 24.99
CA LEU A 60 -0.58 -1.85 23.58
C LEU A 60 -1.23 -3.13 23.07
N PHE A 61 -2.55 -3.21 23.27
CA PHE A 61 -3.39 -4.31 22.81
C PHE A 61 -4.81 -3.83 22.52
N GLY A 62 -5.46 -4.52 21.59
CA GLY A 62 -6.86 -4.33 21.24
C GLY A 62 -7.70 -5.55 21.59
N LYS A 63 -9.03 -5.39 21.49
CA LYS A 63 -9.98 -6.51 21.55
C LYS A 63 -10.46 -6.85 20.15
N ASP A 64 -10.59 -8.13 19.85
CA ASP A 64 -11.18 -8.57 18.60
C ASP A 64 -12.70 -8.44 18.66
N LEU A 65 -13.21 -7.32 18.14
CA LEU A 65 -14.63 -6.93 18.20
C LEU A 65 -15.54 -7.87 17.39
N ASN A 66 -14.98 -8.70 16.52
CA ASN A 66 -15.69 -9.59 15.62
C ASN A 66 -15.75 -11.05 16.09
N LYS A 67 -15.20 -11.37 17.27
CA LYS A 67 -15.22 -12.74 17.83
C LYS A 67 -16.17 -12.86 19.02
N PRO A 68 -17.07 -13.86 19.03
CA PRO A 68 -17.96 -14.07 20.16
C PRO A 68 -17.19 -14.55 21.39
N GLY A 69 -17.48 -13.96 22.55
CA GLY A 69 -17.05 -14.46 23.87
C GLY A 69 -15.54 -14.38 24.16
N LYS A 70 -14.76 -13.56 23.44
CA LYS A 70 -13.32 -13.40 23.68
C LYS A 70 -12.94 -11.95 23.94
N ASP A 71 -12.95 -11.58 25.21
CA ASP A 71 -12.20 -10.41 25.74
C ASP A 71 -10.68 -10.71 25.82
N VAL A 72 -10.14 -11.48 24.88
CA VAL A 72 -8.72 -11.83 24.88
C VAL A 72 -7.94 -10.67 24.27
N PRO A 73 -7.02 -10.04 25.02
CA PRO A 73 -6.21 -8.94 24.50
C PRO A 73 -5.26 -9.44 23.41
N VAL A 74 -5.37 -8.86 22.22
CA VAL A 74 -4.53 -9.11 21.06
C VAL A 74 -3.51 -7.96 20.95
N PRO A 75 -2.20 -8.25 20.94
CA PRO A 75 -1.17 -7.23 20.79
C PRO A 75 -1.41 -6.32 19.57
N GLU A 76 -1.21 -5.01 19.74
CA GLU A 76 -1.49 -3.99 18.71
C GLU A 76 -0.24 -3.15 18.39
N ALA A 77 -0.31 -2.33 17.34
CA ALA A 77 0.80 -1.55 16.79
C ALA A 77 1.96 -2.38 16.23
N LEU A 78 1.71 -3.64 15.82
CA LEU A 78 2.76 -4.52 15.30
C LEU A 78 3.25 -4.13 13.91
N GLY A 79 2.61 -3.16 13.24
CA GLY A 79 3.10 -2.51 12.03
C GLY A 79 4.50 -1.90 12.19
N ILE A 80 4.93 -1.60 13.42
CA ILE A 80 6.26 -1.05 13.70
C ILE A 80 7.39 -2.02 13.29
N ILE A 81 7.14 -3.33 13.39
CA ILE A 81 8.14 -4.36 13.06
C ILE A 81 8.41 -4.43 11.55
N PRO A 82 7.42 -4.72 10.68
CA PRO A 82 7.66 -4.71 9.24
C PRO A 82 8.10 -3.32 8.74
N GLY A 83 7.61 -2.23 9.32
CA GLY A 83 8.08 -0.88 8.98
C GLY A 83 9.57 -0.68 9.24
N THR A 84 10.05 -1.07 10.42
CA THR A 84 11.47 -0.97 10.79
C THR A 84 12.35 -1.89 9.94
N VAL A 85 11.93 -3.14 9.76
CA VAL A 85 12.68 -4.11 8.93
C VAL A 85 12.72 -3.66 7.47
N PHE A 86 11.62 -3.11 6.94
CA PHE A 86 11.58 -2.50 5.61
C PHE A 86 12.60 -1.36 5.47
N LEU A 87 12.63 -0.42 6.42
CA LEU A 87 13.59 0.69 6.39
C LEU A 87 15.03 0.17 6.35
N VAL A 88 15.36 -0.82 7.18
CA VAL A 88 16.70 -1.45 7.18
C VAL A 88 17.00 -2.07 5.81
N CYS A 89 16.07 -2.82 5.22
CA CYS A 89 16.28 -3.45 3.91
C CYS A 89 16.51 -2.40 2.81
N VAL A 90 15.74 -1.31 2.80
CA VAL A 90 15.88 -0.26 1.77
C VAL A 90 17.13 0.59 2.01
N ILE A 91 17.53 0.87 3.26
CA ILE A 91 18.81 1.53 3.55
C ILE A 91 19.97 0.67 3.04
N LEU A 92 19.94 -0.64 3.27
CA LEU A 92 20.95 -1.55 2.75
C LEU A 92 20.92 -1.65 1.21
N SER A 93 19.76 -1.42 0.57
CA SER A 93 19.68 -1.40 -0.90
C SER A 93 20.32 -0.14 -1.51
N GLN A 94 20.47 0.95 -0.75
CA GLN A 94 21.12 2.18 -1.22
C GLN A 94 22.62 2.01 -1.55
N PHE A 95 23.29 0.98 -1.01
CA PHE A 95 24.68 0.65 -1.40
C PHE A 95 24.82 0.44 -2.92
N MET A 96 23.75 0.00 -3.59
CA MET A 96 23.74 -0.21 -5.05
C MET A 96 23.74 1.09 -5.86
N PHE A 97 23.44 2.22 -5.21
CA PHE A 97 23.31 3.53 -5.84
C PHE A 97 24.21 4.58 -5.18
N SER A 98 25.21 4.15 -4.41
CA SER A 98 26.04 5.06 -3.61
C SER A 98 26.80 6.10 -4.45
N SER A 99 27.01 5.83 -5.73
CA SER A 99 27.66 6.74 -6.68
C SER A 99 26.71 7.73 -7.37
N ASP A 100 25.39 7.54 -7.26
CA ASP A 100 24.37 8.36 -7.92
C ASP A 100 23.68 9.28 -6.91
N ALA A 101 24.18 10.52 -6.82
CA ALA A 101 23.68 11.51 -5.87
C ALA A 101 22.20 11.87 -6.08
N VAL A 102 21.70 11.76 -7.32
CA VAL A 102 20.30 12.09 -7.63
C VAL A 102 19.38 10.98 -7.11
N LYS A 103 19.71 9.71 -7.41
CA LYS A 103 18.95 8.57 -6.86
C LYS A 103 18.99 8.56 -5.34
N LEU A 104 20.16 8.79 -4.73
CA LEU A 104 20.27 8.84 -3.28
C LEU A 104 19.37 9.93 -2.67
N LEU A 105 19.26 11.10 -3.30
CA LEU A 105 18.36 12.15 -2.84
C LEU A 105 16.90 11.69 -2.86
N GLU A 106 16.44 11.06 -3.95
CA GLU A 106 15.08 10.54 -4.09
C GLU A 106 14.78 9.43 -3.08
N TYR A 107 15.70 8.47 -2.92
CA TYR A 107 15.60 7.42 -1.89
C TYR A 107 15.54 8.00 -0.48
N ASN A 108 16.42 8.94 -0.14
CA ASN A 108 16.45 9.54 1.19
C ASN A 108 15.19 10.35 1.47
N ALA A 109 14.68 11.09 0.49
CA ALA A 109 13.42 11.83 0.62
C ALA A 109 12.23 10.88 0.84
N GLY A 110 12.12 9.81 0.02
CA GLY A 110 11.09 8.80 0.17
C GLY A 110 11.17 8.06 1.52
N LEU A 111 12.37 7.64 1.93
CA LEU A 111 12.61 6.99 3.22
C LEU A 111 12.30 7.91 4.39
N LEU A 112 12.64 9.20 4.31
CA LEU A 112 12.31 10.16 5.35
C LEU A 112 10.79 10.30 5.51
N SER A 113 10.05 10.40 4.39
CA SER A 113 8.59 10.42 4.39
C SER A 113 7.98 9.15 5.00
N ILE A 114 8.48 7.97 4.61
CA ILE A 114 8.01 6.68 5.13
C ILE A 114 8.35 6.52 6.61
N CYS A 115 9.58 6.82 7.02
CA CYS A 115 10.04 6.75 8.41
C CYS A 115 9.21 7.66 9.30
N PHE A 116 8.93 8.88 8.83
CA PHE A 116 8.10 9.80 9.58
C PHE A 116 6.67 9.28 9.70
N MET A 117 6.08 8.68 8.65
CA MET A 117 4.76 8.09 8.75
C MET A 117 4.67 6.83 9.62
N ILE A 118 5.72 6.01 9.66
CA ILE A 118 5.83 4.89 10.62
C ILE A 118 5.83 5.45 12.05
N LEU A 119 6.66 6.46 12.33
CA LEU A 119 6.71 7.12 13.63
C LEU A 119 5.34 7.70 14.02
N LEU A 120 4.69 8.42 13.09
CA LEU A 120 3.41 9.06 13.34
C LEU A 120 2.29 8.05 13.58
N GLY A 121 2.25 6.96 12.82
CA GLY A 121 1.26 5.90 13.04
C GLY A 121 1.49 5.19 14.37
N PHE A 122 2.75 4.98 14.78
CA PHE A 122 3.06 4.45 16.10
C PHE A 122 2.70 5.41 17.23
N VAL A 123 2.92 6.71 17.03
CA VAL A 123 2.45 7.72 17.99
C VAL A 123 0.93 7.67 18.06
N ASP A 124 0.21 7.64 16.94
CA ASP A 124 -1.26 7.55 16.91
C ASP A 124 -1.80 6.32 17.66
N ASP A 125 -1.16 5.16 17.47
CA ASP A 125 -1.49 3.93 18.20
C ASP A 125 -1.26 4.06 19.73
N VAL A 126 -0.29 4.87 20.17
CA VAL A 126 0.03 5.05 21.60
C VAL A 126 -0.83 6.12 22.26
N ILE A 127 -1.14 7.21 21.57
CA ILE A 127 -1.79 8.40 22.18
C ILE A 127 -3.20 8.70 21.66
N ASP A 128 -3.72 7.96 20.67
CA ASP A 128 -5.03 8.16 20.04
C ASP A 128 -5.23 9.62 19.56
N LEU A 129 -4.55 9.99 18.47
CA LEU A 129 -4.54 11.36 17.97
C LEU A 129 -5.93 11.77 17.45
N ALA A 130 -6.29 13.05 17.69
CA ALA A 130 -7.49 13.62 17.08
C ALA A 130 -7.42 13.62 15.54
N TRP A 131 -8.56 13.38 14.88
CA TRP A 131 -8.68 13.23 13.42
C TRP A 131 -7.97 14.33 12.59
N ARG A 132 -7.94 15.57 13.09
CA ARG A 132 -7.26 16.70 12.43
C ARG A 132 -5.77 16.43 12.22
N TYR A 133 -5.11 15.78 13.18
CA TYR A 133 -3.69 15.43 13.08
C TYR A 133 -3.47 14.30 12.08
N LYS A 134 -4.43 13.38 11.96
CA LYS A 134 -4.43 12.30 10.96
C LYS A 134 -4.49 12.82 9.51
N LEU A 135 -4.95 14.07 9.30
CA LEU A 135 -4.90 14.75 8.01
C LEU A 135 -3.69 15.68 7.86
N MET A 136 -3.36 16.45 8.89
CA MET A 136 -2.26 17.42 8.84
C MET A 136 -0.88 16.76 8.79
N LEU A 137 -0.64 15.73 9.60
CA LEU A 137 0.69 15.15 9.75
C LEU A 137 1.17 14.41 8.49
N PRO A 138 0.34 13.64 7.76
CA PRO A 138 0.74 13.12 6.45
C PRO A 138 1.10 14.20 5.43
N THR A 139 0.48 15.38 5.53
CA THR A 139 0.84 16.52 4.66
C THR A 139 2.30 16.91 4.89
N PHE A 140 2.71 17.11 6.14
CA PHE A 140 4.10 17.42 6.48
C PHE A 140 5.05 16.27 6.15
N ALA A 141 4.64 15.03 6.42
CA ALA A 141 5.45 13.87 6.10
C ALA A 141 5.69 13.69 4.60
N SER A 142 4.79 14.18 3.74
CA SER A 142 4.96 14.15 2.30
C SER A 142 5.90 15.24 1.76
N LEU A 143 6.21 16.30 2.52
CA LEU A 143 7.01 17.42 2.00
C LEU A 143 8.40 17.03 1.48
N PRO A 144 9.20 16.18 2.15
CA PRO A 144 10.49 15.75 1.61
C PRO A 144 10.36 15.13 0.22
N LEU A 145 9.38 14.23 0.05
CA LEU A 145 9.01 13.61 -1.22
C LEU A 145 8.63 14.66 -2.28
N LEU A 146 7.79 15.63 -1.93
CA LEU A 146 7.33 16.68 -2.85
C LEU A 146 8.48 17.58 -3.31
N ILE A 147 9.42 17.91 -2.42
CA ILE A 147 10.59 18.76 -2.73
C ILE A 147 11.61 18.00 -3.59
N ALA A 148 11.76 16.69 -3.37
CA ALA A 148 12.67 15.86 -4.14
C ALA A 148 12.12 15.48 -5.53
N TYR A 149 10.82 15.67 -5.79
CA TYR A 149 10.19 15.35 -7.06
C TYR A 149 10.75 16.21 -8.20
N ARG A 150 11.35 15.57 -9.21
CA ARG A 150 11.97 16.23 -10.37
C ARG A 150 11.25 16.00 -11.70
N GLY A 151 10.15 15.24 -11.70
CA GLY A 151 9.44 14.99 -12.94
C GLY A 151 8.58 16.14 -13.41
N SER A 152 7.94 15.92 -14.54
CA SER A 152 7.01 16.88 -15.13
C SER A 152 5.81 17.13 -14.20
N THR A 153 5.41 18.40 -14.10
CA THR A 153 4.16 18.85 -13.46
C THR A 153 3.01 18.99 -14.47
N SER A 154 3.24 18.55 -15.71
CA SER A 154 2.24 18.57 -16.77
C SER A 154 1.41 17.30 -16.78
N ILE A 155 0.10 17.45 -16.93
CA ILE A 155 -0.83 16.34 -17.07
C ILE A 155 -1.42 16.29 -18.48
N LEU A 156 -1.59 15.07 -18.98
CA LEU A 156 -2.40 14.80 -20.16
C LEU A 156 -3.87 14.68 -19.76
N ILE A 157 -4.71 15.48 -20.39
CA ILE A 157 -6.17 15.46 -20.26
C ILE A 157 -6.75 14.58 -21.37
N PRO A 158 -7.68 13.65 -21.10
CA PRO A 158 -8.32 12.87 -22.16
C PRO A 158 -8.83 13.76 -23.30
N LYS A 159 -8.53 13.41 -24.56
CA LYS A 159 -8.80 14.26 -25.73
C LYS A 159 -10.25 14.72 -25.83
N TRP A 160 -11.21 13.85 -25.47
CA TRP A 160 -12.63 14.19 -25.47
C TRP A 160 -12.99 15.28 -24.44
N ILE A 161 -12.35 15.30 -23.27
CA ILE A 161 -12.51 16.37 -22.27
C ILE A 161 -11.86 17.65 -22.78
N ALA A 162 -10.63 17.53 -23.31
CA ALA A 162 -9.89 18.67 -23.86
C ALA A 162 -10.69 19.36 -24.98
N SER A 163 -11.28 18.57 -25.88
CA SER A 163 -12.16 19.07 -26.95
C SER A 163 -13.46 19.66 -26.43
N LEU A 164 -14.09 19.04 -25.42
CA LEU A 164 -15.36 19.52 -24.85
C LEU A 164 -15.19 20.87 -24.13
N MET A 165 -14.07 21.03 -23.41
CA MET A 165 -13.78 22.23 -22.62
C MET A 165 -12.95 23.26 -23.38
N SER A 166 -12.59 23.00 -24.64
CA SER A 166 -11.70 23.85 -25.46
C SER A 166 -10.37 24.20 -24.75
N ILE A 167 -9.77 23.22 -24.06
CA ILE A 167 -8.51 23.35 -23.34
C ILE A 167 -7.40 22.50 -23.98
N PRO A 168 -6.11 22.83 -23.77
CA PRO A 168 -5.00 22.04 -24.29
C PRO A 168 -5.00 20.59 -23.76
N HIS A 169 -4.57 19.65 -24.60
CA HIS A 169 -4.39 18.24 -24.21
C HIS A 169 -3.31 18.06 -23.13
N LEU A 170 -2.30 18.93 -23.13
CA LEU A 170 -1.23 18.97 -22.13
C LEU A 170 -1.34 20.26 -21.32
N ILE A 171 -1.56 20.15 -20.02
CA ILE A 171 -1.65 21.30 -19.11
C ILE A 171 -0.58 21.20 -18.04
N ASN A 172 0.22 22.26 -17.88
CA ASN A 172 1.15 22.39 -16.76
C ASN A 172 0.41 22.91 -15.52
N LEU A 173 0.34 22.09 -14.47
CA LEU A 173 -0.32 22.44 -13.21
C LEU A 173 0.61 23.13 -12.20
N GLY A 174 1.94 23.05 -12.40
CA GLY A 174 2.93 23.64 -11.50
C GLY A 174 2.70 23.26 -10.02
N TYR A 175 2.48 24.26 -9.16
CA TYR A 175 2.23 24.05 -7.74
C TYR A 175 0.96 23.25 -7.43
N PHE A 176 -0.07 23.30 -8.29
CA PHE A 176 -1.26 22.47 -8.10
C PHE A 176 -0.97 20.97 -8.29
N TYR A 177 0.06 20.62 -9.08
CA TYR A 177 0.51 19.23 -9.17
C TYR A 177 1.14 18.75 -7.85
N HIS A 178 1.91 19.62 -7.19
CA HIS A 178 2.48 19.33 -5.87
C HIS A 178 1.39 19.19 -4.81
N LEU A 179 0.37 20.05 -4.84
CA LEU A 179 -0.80 19.89 -3.99
C LEU A 179 -1.50 18.54 -4.23
N TYR A 180 -1.70 18.15 -5.48
CA TYR A 180 -2.24 16.83 -5.82
C TYR A 180 -1.39 15.68 -5.25
N MET A 181 -0.06 15.73 -5.35
CA MET A 181 0.83 14.72 -4.79
C MET A 181 0.71 14.64 -3.25
N GLY A 182 0.62 15.79 -2.57
CA GLY A 182 0.37 15.84 -1.13
C GLY A 182 -0.97 15.22 -0.75
N LEU A 183 -2.03 15.56 -1.49
CA LEU A 183 -3.37 14.97 -1.30
C LEU A 183 -3.38 13.47 -1.59
N LEU A 184 -2.59 13.00 -2.55
CA LEU A 184 -2.43 11.58 -2.83
C LEU A 184 -1.80 10.84 -1.64
N ALA A 185 -0.78 11.42 -1.00
CA ALA A 185 -0.18 10.84 0.21
C ALA A 185 -1.17 10.77 1.39
N ILE A 186 -1.96 11.82 1.59
CA ILE A 186 -3.04 11.85 2.60
C ILE A 186 -4.11 10.80 2.27
N PHE A 187 -4.49 10.67 0.99
CA PHE A 187 -5.46 9.69 0.54
C PHE A 187 -4.96 8.25 0.78
N CYS A 188 -3.75 7.91 0.34
CA CYS A 188 -3.23 6.54 0.48
C CYS A 188 -3.15 6.10 1.95
N THR A 189 -2.67 6.96 2.85
CA THR A 189 -2.57 6.68 4.29
C THR A 189 -3.93 6.47 4.94
N ASN A 190 -4.86 7.40 4.71
CA ASN A 190 -6.18 7.33 5.35
C ASN A 190 -7.09 6.28 4.71
N SER A 191 -7.01 6.05 3.40
CA SER A 191 -7.95 5.17 2.69
C SER A 191 -7.78 3.70 3.04
N ILE A 192 -6.54 3.23 3.26
CA ILE A 192 -6.25 1.91 3.82
C ILE A 192 -6.76 1.86 5.27
N ASN A 193 -6.53 2.91 6.06
CA ASN A 193 -6.92 2.94 7.46
C ASN A 193 -8.45 2.87 7.68
N ILE A 194 -9.24 3.51 6.81
CA ILE A 194 -10.70 3.45 6.91
C ILE A 194 -11.32 2.20 6.25
N LEU A 195 -10.53 1.42 5.49
CA LEU A 195 -10.91 0.11 4.95
C LEU A 195 -10.26 -1.01 5.78
N ALA A 196 -10.61 -1.05 7.06
CA ALA A 196 -9.97 -1.87 8.08
C ALA A 196 -11.00 -2.46 9.06
N GLY A 197 -10.53 -3.28 10.00
CA GLY A 197 -11.34 -3.77 11.12
C GLY A 197 -11.90 -5.19 10.94
N VAL A 198 -11.33 -5.96 10.01
CA VAL A 198 -11.51 -7.41 9.90
C VAL A 198 -10.16 -8.08 9.65
N ASN A 199 -9.96 -9.22 10.32
CA ASN A 199 -8.68 -9.92 10.45
C ASN A 199 -7.98 -10.23 9.11
N GLY A 200 -6.88 -9.52 8.83
CA GLY A 200 -6.03 -9.74 7.66
C GLY A 200 -6.29 -8.79 6.48
N LEU A 201 -7.24 -7.85 6.58
CA LEU A 201 -7.64 -7.01 5.44
C LEU A 201 -6.65 -5.88 5.15
N GLU A 202 -6.13 -5.21 6.17
CA GLU A 202 -5.22 -4.07 6.05
C GLU A 202 -3.92 -4.49 5.34
N VAL A 203 -3.33 -5.59 5.80
CA VAL A 203 -2.12 -6.17 5.21
C VAL A 203 -2.44 -6.89 3.91
N GLY A 204 -3.56 -7.62 3.85
CA GLY A 204 -3.95 -8.37 2.65
C GLY A 204 -4.19 -7.47 1.45
N GLN A 205 -4.92 -6.36 1.62
CA GLN A 205 -5.18 -5.43 0.51
C GLN A 205 -3.87 -4.76 0.06
N SER A 206 -3.00 -4.40 1.00
CA SER A 206 -1.68 -3.84 0.72
C SER A 206 -0.81 -4.82 -0.07
N VAL A 207 -0.77 -6.09 0.33
CA VAL A 207 -0.07 -7.15 -0.41
C VAL A 207 -0.57 -7.27 -1.85
N VAL A 208 -1.88 -7.28 -2.07
CA VAL A 208 -2.44 -7.35 -3.44
C VAL A 208 -2.03 -6.14 -4.28
N ILE A 209 -2.12 -4.93 -3.73
CA ILE A 209 -1.72 -3.70 -4.43
C ILE A 209 -0.22 -3.72 -4.75
N THR A 210 0.62 -4.15 -3.81
CA THR A 210 2.08 -4.25 -4.04
C THR A 210 2.41 -5.28 -5.11
N VAL A 211 1.75 -6.44 -5.12
CA VAL A 211 1.92 -7.43 -6.20
C VAL A 211 1.57 -6.81 -7.56
N ALA A 212 0.45 -6.09 -7.64
CA ALA A 212 0.07 -5.40 -8.88
C ALA A 212 1.05 -4.27 -9.27
N THR A 213 1.63 -3.56 -8.30
CA THR A 213 2.66 -2.55 -8.53
C THR A 213 3.97 -3.18 -9.02
N ILE A 214 4.38 -4.32 -8.45
CA ILE A 214 5.53 -5.10 -8.93
C ILE A 214 5.30 -5.54 -10.38
N LEU A 215 4.13 -6.12 -10.68
CA LEU A 215 3.79 -6.53 -12.05
C LEU A 215 3.82 -5.35 -13.02
N HIS A 216 3.27 -4.19 -12.64
CA HIS A 216 3.32 -2.99 -13.45
C HIS A 216 4.76 -2.56 -13.76
N ASN A 217 5.60 -2.45 -12.73
CA ASN A 217 7.00 -2.04 -12.88
C ASN A 217 7.80 -3.04 -13.72
N LEU A 218 7.56 -4.35 -13.54
CA LEU A 218 8.22 -5.38 -14.33
C LEU A 218 7.83 -5.31 -15.81
N LEU A 219 6.55 -5.07 -16.12
CA LEU A 219 6.12 -4.89 -17.51
C LEU A 219 6.80 -3.67 -18.14
N GLU A 220 6.79 -2.52 -17.48
CA GLU A 220 7.41 -1.29 -18.01
C GLU A 220 8.94 -1.44 -18.18
N LEU A 221 9.61 -2.16 -17.27
CA LEU A 221 11.03 -2.50 -17.41
C LEU A 221 11.29 -3.49 -18.55
N PHE A 222 10.46 -4.53 -18.67
CA PHE A 222 10.59 -5.53 -19.72
C PHE A 222 10.50 -4.91 -21.11
N TRP A 223 9.47 -4.07 -21.35
CA TRP A 223 9.32 -3.35 -22.62
C TRP A 223 10.51 -2.43 -22.90
N SER A 224 11.03 -1.74 -21.88
CA SER A 224 12.21 -0.89 -22.08
C SER A 224 13.47 -1.68 -22.44
N VAL A 225 13.63 -2.90 -21.93
CA VAL A 225 14.73 -3.81 -22.29
C VAL A 225 14.54 -4.36 -23.70
N GLU A 226 13.32 -4.80 -24.04
CA GLU A 226 12.99 -5.35 -25.37
C GLU A 226 13.18 -4.32 -26.49
N ASP A 227 12.77 -3.07 -26.24
CA ASP A 227 12.96 -1.96 -27.19
C ASP A 227 14.42 -1.45 -27.26
N GLY A 228 15.34 -2.02 -26.45
CA GLY A 228 16.74 -1.61 -26.39
C GLY A 228 16.96 -0.21 -25.81
N THR A 229 15.96 0.35 -25.10
CA THR A 229 16.00 1.72 -24.56
C THR A 229 16.37 1.78 -23.07
N ALA A 230 16.58 0.63 -22.42
CA ALA A 230 16.78 0.54 -20.97
C ALA A 230 17.87 1.49 -20.44
N ASP A 231 19.02 1.60 -21.09
CA ASP A 231 20.13 2.43 -20.57
C ASP A 231 19.83 3.94 -20.66
N ASP A 232 19.06 4.36 -21.67
CA ASP A 232 18.79 5.77 -21.97
C ASP A 232 17.40 6.25 -21.49
N ASN A 233 16.52 5.33 -21.06
CA ASN A 233 15.14 5.64 -20.70
C ASN A 233 15.02 6.08 -19.23
N PRO A 234 14.78 7.37 -18.94
CA PRO A 234 14.62 7.85 -17.56
C PRO A 234 13.43 7.18 -16.85
N PHE A 235 12.38 6.79 -17.59
CA PHE A 235 11.21 6.10 -17.01
C PHE A 235 11.57 4.71 -16.47
N ALA A 236 12.48 3.99 -17.13
CA ALA A 236 12.92 2.68 -16.66
C ALA A 236 13.60 2.80 -15.28
N SER A 237 14.41 3.83 -15.07
CA SER A 237 15.05 4.09 -13.77
C SER A 237 14.03 4.37 -12.64
N MET A 238 12.92 5.04 -12.97
CA MET A 238 11.82 5.35 -12.03
C MET A 238 11.01 4.08 -11.67
N HIS A 239 10.74 3.21 -12.64
CA HIS A 239 10.12 1.90 -12.38
C HIS A 239 11.04 0.98 -11.59
N LEU A 240 12.35 1.01 -11.85
CA LEU A 240 13.34 0.29 -11.06
C LEU A 240 13.34 0.77 -9.60
N PHE A 241 13.36 2.09 -9.36
CA PHE A 241 13.25 2.65 -8.00
C PHE A 241 12.06 2.03 -7.24
N SER A 242 10.88 2.09 -7.85
CA SER A 242 9.65 1.61 -7.26
C SER A 242 9.66 0.10 -7.05
N LEU A 243 10.21 -0.67 -7.99
CA LEU A 243 10.34 -2.12 -7.89
C LEU A 243 11.23 -2.51 -6.70
N LEU A 244 12.37 -1.84 -6.53
CA LEU A 244 13.35 -2.17 -5.50
C LEU A 244 12.86 -1.89 -4.08
N ILE A 245 11.98 -0.91 -3.88
CA ILE A 245 11.30 -0.72 -2.60
C ILE A 245 10.08 -1.63 -2.45
N SER A 246 9.45 -2.06 -3.55
CA SER A 246 8.26 -2.90 -3.48
C SER A 246 8.55 -4.34 -3.03
N PHE A 247 9.71 -4.91 -3.39
CA PHE A 247 10.10 -6.23 -2.91
C PHE A 247 10.20 -6.33 -1.38
N PRO A 248 10.95 -5.45 -0.67
CA PRO A 248 11.05 -5.54 0.79
C PRO A 248 9.72 -5.20 1.45
N PHE A 249 8.91 -4.29 0.87
CA PHE A 249 7.58 -4.00 1.40
C PHE A 249 6.67 -5.22 1.34
N LEU A 250 6.62 -5.92 0.19
CA LEU A 250 5.84 -7.14 0.02
C LEU A 250 6.29 -8.21 1.02
N ALA A 251 7.60 -8.43 1.13
CA ALA A 251 8.15 -9.46 1.99
C ALA A 251 7.90 -9.18 3.49
N CYS A 252 8.11 -7.95 3.95
CA CYS A 252 7.80 -7.58 5.34
C CYS A 252 6.29 -7.65 5.62
N SER A 253 5.45 -7.22 4.67
CA SER A 253 4.00 -7.32 4.79
C SER A 253 3.53 -8.77 4.85
N LEU A 254 4.10 -9.68 4.06
CA LEU A 254 3.80 -11.12 4.15
C LEU A 254 4.22 -11.70 5.50
N GLY A 255 5.35 -11.25 6.07
CA GLY A 255 5.80 -11.63 7.41
C GLY A 255 4.77 -11.24 8.48
N LEU A 256 4.22 -10.02 8.39
CA LEU A 256 3.13 -9.56 9.26
C LEU A 256 1.82 -10.32 9.01
N LEU A 257 1.45 -10.55 7.74
CA LEU A 257 0.23 -11.26 7.35
C LEU A 257 0.19 -12.68 7.93
N CYS A 258 1.34 -13.36 8.04
CA CYS A 258 1.40 -14.69 8.67
C CYS A 258 0.87 -14.72 10.12
N HIS A 259 0.97 -13.60 10.84
CA HIS A 259 0.50 -13.44 12.22
C HIS A 259 -0.85 -12.73 12.32
N ASN A 260 -1.15 -11.85 11.36
CA ASN A 260 -2.38 -11.06 11.29
C ASN A 260 -3.52 -11.74 10.49
N TRP A 261 -3.25 -12.79 9.71
CA TRP A 261 -4.31 -13.50 9.00
C TRP A 261 -5.31 -14.14 9.96
N TYR A 262 -6.57 -14.28 9.53
CA TYR A 262 -7.60 -14.92 10.33
C TYR A 262 -7.23 -16.35 10.79
N PRO A 263 -7.39 -16.67 12.09
CA PRO A 263 -7.71 -15.77 13.19
C PRO A 263 -6.47 -14.96 13.64
N SER A 264 -6.57 -13.63 13.69
CA SER A 264 -5.44 -12.76 14.04
C SER A 264 -4.84 -13.09 15.40
N ARG A 265 -3.51 -13.15 15.44
CA ARG A 265 -2.71 -13.22 16.68
C ARG A 265 -2.13 -11.86 17.07
N VAL A 266 -2.06 -10.94 16.12
CA VAL A 266 -1.60 -9.55 16.31
C VAL A 266 -2.43 -8.60 15.45
N PHE A 267 -2.60 -7.36 15.92
CA PHE A 267 -3.15 -6.24 15.18
C PHE A 267 -2.05 -5.32 14.69
N VAL A 268 -2.30 -4.73 13.53
CA VAL A 268 -1.29 -3.98 12.79
C VAL A 268 -1.18 -2.54 13.26
N GLY A 269 -2.28 -1.98 13.76
CA GLY A 269 -2.41 -0.59 14.19
C GLY A 269 -2.40 0.42 13.04
N ASP A 270 -2.65 1.68 13.40
CA ASP A 270 -2.47 2.84 12.53
C ASP A 270 -1.02 2.91 12.00
N THR A 271 -0.05 2.38 12.76
CA THR A 271 1.35 2.24 12.33
C THR A 271 1.47 1.60 10.95
N PHE A 272 0.82 0.45 10.72
CA PHE A 272 0.94 -0.24 9.44
C PHE A 272 0.17 0.48 8.33
N THR A 273 -1.03 1.00 8.61
CA THR A 273 -1.88 1.61 7.58
C THR A 273 -1.26 2.91 7.07
N TYR A 274 -0.63 3.69 7.96
CA TYR A 274 0.13 4.88 7.61
C TYR A 274 1.43 4.54 6.88
N PHE A 275 2.15 3.52 7.35
CA PHE A 275 3.32 3.00 6.65
C PHE A 275 2.99 2.58 5.22
N ALA A 276 1.99 1.72 5.03
CA ALA A 276 1.57 1.20 3.75
C ALA A 276 1.13 2.33 2.81
N GLY A 277 0.27 3.23 3.28
CA GLY A 277 -0.21 4.33 2.47
C GLY A 277 0.91 5.28 2.01
N MET A 278 1.85 5.61 2.89
CA MET A 278 2.99 6.45 2.51
C MET A 278 3.97 5.72 1.59
N PHE A 279 4.19 4.42 1.81
CA PHE A 279 4.95 3.58 0.88
C PHE A 279 4.37 3.66 -0.54
N PHE A 280 3.05 3.47 -0.69
CA PHE A 280 2.40 3.54 -2.00
C PHE A 280 2.49 4.93 -2.62
N ALA A 281 2.32 5.99 -1.81
CA ALA A 281 2.48 7.35 -2.28
C ALA A 281 3.90 7.62 -2.80
N VAL A 282 4.93 7.23 -2.04
CA VAL A 282 6.34 7.35 -2.46
C VAL A 282 6.61 6.54 -3.73
N ALA A 283 6.17 5.28 -3.76
CA ALA A 283 6.37 4.40 -4.91
C ALA A 283 5.71 4.93 -6.18
N GLY A 284 4.49 5.48 -6.09
CA GLY A 284 3.78 6.02 -7.25
C GLY A 284 4.22 7.42 -7.67
N ILE A 285 4.65 8.27 -6.72
CA ILE A 285 5.12 9.63 -7.02
C ILE A 285 6.52 9.59 -7.64
N LEU A 286 7.50 8.95 -6.98
CA LEU A 286 8.87 8.85 -7.52
C LEU A 286 8.98 7.81 -8.65
N GLY A 287 8.07 6.84 -8.69
CA GLY A 287 7.93 5.94 -9.84
C GLY A 287 7.13 6.54 -11.01
N HIS A 288 6.59 7.75 -10.88
CA HIS A 288 5.80 8.45 -11.91
C HIS A 288 4.57 7.70 -12.47
N PHE A 289 4.01 6.75 -11.72
CA PHE A 289 2.78 6.02 -12.09
C PHE A 289 1.61 6.30 -11.14
N ASN A 290 1.58 7.46 -10.48
CA ASN A 290 0.51 7.88 -9.57
C ASN A 290 -0.92 7.73 -10.14
N LYS A 291 -1.12 7.89 -11.45
CA LYS A 291 -2.40 7.60 -12.13
C LYS A 291 -2.74 6.10 -12.11
N THR A 292 -1.77 5.24 -12.45
CA THR A 292 -1.91 3.78 -12.36
C THR A 292 -2.16 3.36 -10.92
N LEU A 293 -1.46 3.97 -9.96
CA LEU A 293 -1.65 3.71 -8.54
C LEU A 293 -3.11 3.93 -8.10
N LEU A 294 -3.75 5.01 -8.55
CA LEU A 294 -5.16 5.26 -8.26
C LEU A 294 -6.10 4.18 -8.83
N LEU A 295 -5.76 3.59 -9.98
CA LEU A 295 -6.49 2.43 -10.52
C LEU A 295 -6.30 1.18 -9.64
N LEU A 296 -5.12 0.99 -9.06
CA LEU A 296 -4.88 -0.10 -8.11
C LEU A 296 -5.61 0.13 -6.77
N PHE A 297 -5.92 1.39 -6.43
CA PHE A 297 -6.62 1.79 -5.21
C PHE A 297 -8.15 1.87 -5.37
N ILE A 298 -8.74 1.30 -6.42
CA ILE A 298 -10.20 1.41 -6.67
C ILE A 298 -11.05 1.00 -5.45
N PRO A 299 -10.81 -0.13 -4.75
CA PRO A 299 -11.62 -0.49 -3.58
C PRO A 299 -11.51 0.53 -2.44
N GLN A 300 -10.31 1.06 -2.19
CA GLN A 300 -10.05 2.10 -1.19
C GLN A 300 -10.76 3.40 -1.57
N LEU A 301 -10.72 3.78 -2.86
CA LEU A 301 -11.41 4.94 -3.39
C LEU A 301 -12.93 4.80 -3.24
N LEU A 302 -13.49 3.65 -3.60
CA LEU A 302 -14.92 3.34 -3.44
C LEU A 302 -15.34 3.37 -1.97
N ASN A 303 -14.55 2.77 -1.07
CA ASN A 303 -14.83 2.82 0.37
C ASN A 303 -14.77 4.26 0.91
N THR A 304 -13.81 5.05 0.44
CA THR A 304 -13.68 6.47 0.81
C THR A 304 -14.91 7.24 0.38
N ILE A 305 -15.31 7.12 -0.91
CA ILE A 305 -16.50 7.79 -1.46
C ILE A 305 -17.76 7.39 -0.69
N LEU A 306 -17.95 6.09 -0.45
CA LEU A 306 -19.08 5.58 0.33
C LEU A 306 -19.08 6.14 1.76
N SER A 307 -17.90 6.27 2.37
CA SER A 307 -17.72 6.78 3.74
C SER A 307 -17.87 8.29 3.87
N LEU A 308 -17.73 9.07 2.79
CA LEU A 308 -17.66 10.54 2.83
C LEU A 308 -18.81 11.20 3.60
N PRO A 309 -20.10 10.82 3.44
CA PRO A 309 -21.18 11.44 4.19
C PRO A 309 -21.02 11.28 5.71
N GLN A 310 -20.47 10.15 6.18
CA GLN A 310 -20.18 9.96 7.61
C GLN A 310 -18.92 10.73 8.02
N LEU A 311 -17.85 10.68 7.22
CA LEU A 311 -16.58 11.34 7.54
C LEU A 311 -16.69 12.88 7.58
N LEU A 312 -17.57 13.46 6.75
CA LEU A 312 -17.86 14.89 6.74
C LEU A 312 -18.87 15.32 7.81
N GLY A 313 -19.41 14.38 8.59
CA GLY A 313 -20.40 14.65 9.62
C GLY A 313 -21.81 14.99 9.10
N VAL A 314 -22.09 14.75 7.81
CA VAL A 314 -23.44 14.89 7.23
C VAL A 314 -24.39 13.85 7.82
N ILE A 315 -23.87 12.65 8.06
CA ILE A 315 -24.55 11.54 8.75
C ILE A 315 -23.76 11.22 10.02
N PRO A 316 -24.41 10.87 11.14
CA PRO A 316 -23.71 10.44 12.36
C PRO A 316 -22.66 9.35 12.07
N CYS A 317 -21.43 9.60 12.49
CA CYS A 317 -20.31 8.69 12.33
C CYS A 317 -19.97 8.06 13.69
N PRO A 318 -20.31 6.79 13.94
CA PRO A 318 -19.88 6.12 15.17
C PRO A 318 -18.36 5.88 15.15
N ARG A 319 -17.78 5.70 16.35
CA ARG A 319 -16.33 5.42 16.51
C ARG A 319 -15.90 4.17 15.73
N HIS A 320 -16.68 3.09 15.81
CA HIS A 320 -16.44 1.85 15.08
C HIS A 320 -17.52 1.64 14.01
N ARG A 321 -17.09 1.52 12.75
CA ARG A 321 -17.96 1.34 11.57
C ARG A 321 -17.94 -0.08 11.00
N ILE A 322 -17.39 -1.02 11.77
CA ILE A 322 -17.24 -2.43 11.39
C ILE A 322 -18.59 -3.18 11.44
N PRO A 323 -18.71 -4.32 10.74
CA PRO A 323 -19.81 -5.26 10.94
C PRO A 323 -19.95 -5.73 12.39
N ARG A 324 -21.10 -6.32 12.75
CA ARG A 324 -21.30 -6.92 14.08
C ARG A 324 -21.35 -8.43 13.98
N CYS A 325 -20.64 -9.12 14.89
CA CYS A 325 -20.76 -10.56 15.01
C CYS A 325 -22.06 -10.94 15.74
N ASN A 326 -22.87 -11.80 15.14
CA ASN A 326 -24.00 -12.42 15.79
C ASN A 326 -23.48 -13.60 16.66
N PRO A 327 -23.66 -13.57 17.99
CA PRO A 327 -23.11 -14.58 18.89
C PRO A 327 -23.73 -15.97 18.71
N ASN A 328 -24.96 -16.04 18.18
CA ASN A 328 -25.67 -17.31 17.99
C ASN A 328 -25.21 -18.04 16.72
N THR A 329 -24.91 -17.29 15.65
CA THR A 329 -24.53 -17.87 14.35
C THR A 329 -23.02 -17.84 14.10
N GLY A 330 -22.29 -16.97 14.81
CA GLY A 330 -20.87 -16.70 14.57
C GLY A 330 -20.58 -15.97 13.25
N LEU A 331 -21.61 -15.42 12.60
CA LEU A 331 -21.50 -14.69 11.34
C LEU A 331 -21.45 -13.18 11.58
N LEU A 332 -20.80 -12.45 10.66
CA LEU A 332 -20.84 -11.00 10.59
C LEU A 332 -22.09 -10.54 9.87
N GLU A 333 -22.82 -9.63 10.50
CA GLU A 333 -24.03 -8.98 9.97
C GLU A 333 -23.76 -7.50 9.67
N PRO A 334 -24.36 -6.96 8.60
CA PRO A 334 -24.17 -5.56 8.22
C PRO A 334 -24.78 -4.62 9.26
N THR A 335 -24.06 -3.54 9.57
CA THR A 335 -24.58 -2.38 10.30
C THR A 335 -25.07 -1.30 9.31
N PRO A 336 -25.78 -0.25 9.77
CA PRO A 336 -26.16 0.89 8.91
C PRO A 336 -24.99 1.70 8.35
N ASN A 337 -23.76 1.48 8.85
CA ASN A 337 -22.58 2.25 8.46
C ASN A 337 -22.24 2.14 6.97
N LEU A 338 -21.72 3.25 6.42
CA LEU A 338 -21.40 3.40 5.01
C LEU A 338 -19.93 3.03 4.78
N THR A 339 -19.66 1.73 4.77
CA THR A 339 -18.34 1.18 4.42
C THR A 339 -18.49 0.02 3.45
N LEU A 340 -17.42 -0.25 2.70
CA LEU A 340 -17.39 -1.35 1.75
C LEU A 340 -17.64 -2.70 2.45
N LEU A 341 -17.17 -2.86 3.70
CA LEU A 341 -17.45 -4.04 4.53
C LEU A 341 -18.96 -4.29 4.68
N ASN A 342 -19.70 -3.27 5.12
CA ASN A 342 -21.14 -3.39 5.33
C ASN A 342 -21.89 -3.50 4.00
N PHE A 343 -21.41 -2.84 2.94
CA PHE A 343 -21.97 -2.96 1.60
C PHE A 343 -21.85 -4.39 1.06
N THR A 344 -20.69 -5.04 1.18
CA THR A 344 -20.47 -6.43 0.78
C THR A 344 -21.42 -7.38 1.53
N LEU A 345 -21.61 -7.18 2.84
CA LEU A 345 -22.54 -7.99 3.64
C LEU A 345 -24.02 -7.74 3.27
N ARG A 346 -24.39 -6.53 2.85
CA ARG A 346 -25.75 -6.26 2.32
C ARG A 346 -25.98 -6.94 0.97
N LEU A 347 -24.95 -7.02 0.14
CA LEU A 347 -25.05 -7.61 -1.20
C LEU A 347 -25.06 -9.14 -1.17
N PHE A 348 -24.18 -9.75 -0.36
CA PHE A 348 -23.98 -11.20 -0.34
C PHE A 348 -24.56 -11.90 0.90
N GLY A 349 -25.16 -11.14 1.82
CA GLY A 349 -25.70 -11.65 3.08
C GLY A 349 -24.65 -11.84 4.19
N PRO A 350 -25.09 -12.22 5.41
CA PRO A 350 -24.21 -12.51 6.53
C PRO A 350 -23.25 -13.66 6.23
N MET A 351 -21.99 -13.53 6.65
CA MET A 351 -20.95 -14.53 6.41
C MET A 351 -19.87 -14.51 7.49
N THR A 352 -18.98 -15.50 7.48
CA THR A 352 -17.83 -15.51 8.40
C THR A 352 -16.86 -14.38 8.08
N GLU A 353 -16.14 -13.88 9.10
CA GLU A 353 -15.10 -12.86 8.92
C GLU A 353 -14.06 -13.26 7.87
N LYS A 354 -13.60 -14.52 7.93
CA LYS A 354 -12.66 -15.08 6.95
C LYS A 354 -13.20 -14.99 5.53
N ARG A 355 -14.48 -15.31 5.31
CA ARG A 355 -15.09 -15.25 3.99
C ARG A 355 -15.23 -13.81 3.49
N LEU A 356 -15.61 -12.88 4.36
CA LEU A 356 -15.71 -11.46 4.04
C LEU A 356 -14.36 -10.90 3.56
N VAL A 357 -13.29 -11.17 4.31
CA VAL A 357 -11.92 -10.80 3.92
C VAL A 357 -11.53 -11.38 2.57
N GLN A 358 -11.79 -12.68 2.35
CA GLN A 358 -11.47 -13.32 1.06
C GLN A 358 -12.21 -12.69 -0.12
N ILE A 359 -13.49 -12.32 0.03
CA ILE A 359 -14.27 -11.66 -1.01
C ILE A 359 -13.70 -10.26 -1.31
N LEU A 360 -13.36 -9.49 -0.29
CA LEU A 360 -12.79 -8.15 -0.45
C LEU A 360 -11.40 -8.19 -1.10
N LEU A 361 -10.57 -9.16 -0.73
CA LEU A 361 -9.27 -9.37 -1.38
C LEU A 361 -9.42 -9.85 -2.82
N LEU A 362 -10.40 -10.71 -3.12
CA LEU A 362 -10.71 -11.08 -4.50
C LEU A 362 -11.17 -9.86 -5.31
N PHE A 363 -12.04 -9.02 -4.73
CA PHE A 363 -12.45 -7.76 -5.36
C PHE A 363 -11.24 -6.84 -5.62
N GLN A 364 -10.32 -6.73 -4.66
CA GLN A 364 -9.05 -6.02 -4.84
C GLN A 364 -8.22 -6.58 -6.00
N VAL A 365 -8.06 -7.91 -6.09
CA VAL A 365 -7.34 -8.56 -7.19
C VAL A 365 -8.00 -8.23 -8.54
N LEU A 366 -9.33 -8.32 -8.63
CA LEU A 366 -10.08 -8.01 -9.85
C LEU A 366 -9.92 -6.54 -10.26
N CYS A 367 -10.00 -5.61 -9.31
CA CYS A 367 -9.77 -4.18 -9.56
C CYS A 367 -8.33 -3.91 -10.01
N CYS A 368 -7.32 -4.50 -9.37
CA CYS A 368 -5.93 -4.36 -9.77
C CYS A 368 -5.69 -4.93 -11.17
N ALA A 369 -6.19 -6.12 -11.47
CA ALA A 369 -6.08 -6.73 -12.80
C ALA A 369 -6.76 -5.87 -13.87
N GLY A 370 -7.99 -5.41 -13.61
CA GLY A 370 -8.70 -4.48 -14.50
C GLY A 370 -7.96 -3.15 -14.68
N GLY A 371 -7.37 -2.60 -13.61
CA GLY A 371 -6.56 -1.38 -13.66
C GLY A 371 -5.31 -1.53 -14.53
N LEU A 372 -4.60 -2.67 -14.42
CA LEU A 372 -3.45 -2.97 -15.28
C LEU A 372 -3.87 -3.18 -16.74
N VAL A 373 -4.98 -3.87 -16.99
CA VAL A 373 -5.54 -4.01 -18.35
C VAL A 373 -5.86 -2.63 -18.92
N ILE A 374 -6.52 -1.76 -18.15
CA ILE A 374 -6.81 -0.39 -18.59
C ILE A 374 -5.51 0.35 -18.90
N ARG A 375 -4.50 0.28 -18.04
CA ARG A 375 -3.21 0.95 -18.25
C ARG A 375 -2.51 0.50 -19.53
N HIS A 376 -2.41 -0.81 -19.78
CA HIS A 376 -1.62 -1.35 -20.89
C HIS A 376 -2.40 -1.45 -22.21
N TYR A 377 -3.73 -1.62 -22.18
CA TYR A 377 -4.55 -1.71 -23.40
C TYR A 377 -5.29 -0.41 -23.75
N SER A 378 -5.62 0.45 -22.78
CA SER A 378 -6.39 1.67 -23.07
C SER A 378 -5.52 2.84 -23.53
N SER A 379 -4.19 2.68 -23.57
CA SER A 379 -3.30 3.59 -24.31
C SER A 379 -3.78 3.74 -25.76
N LEU A 380 -4.25 2.64 -26.38
CA LEU A 380 -4.83 2.62 -27.73
C LEU A 380 -6.21 3.32 -27.82
N MET A 381 -7.04 3.28 -26.78
CA MET A 381 -8.41 3.83 -26.85
C MET A 381 -8.55 5.30 -26.45
N PHE A 382 -7.72 5.82 -25.53
CA PHE A 382 -7.86 7.19 -25.02
C PHE A 382 -6.85 8.20 -25.59
N PHE A 383 -5.72 7.73 -26.12
CA PHE A 383 -4.66 8.61 -26.65
C PHE A 383 -4.54 8.56 -28.18
N PHE A 384 -4.99 7.48 -28.85
CA PHE A 384 -4.85 7.31 -30.31
C PHE A 384 -6.10 7.59 -31.16
N VAL A 385 -7.18 8.14 -30.59
CA VAL A 385 -8.26 8.79 -31.37
C VAL A 385 -8.22 10.28 -31.13
#